data_AF-A0A356F5T9-F1
#
_entry.id   AF-A0A356F5T9-F1
#
_cell.length_a   1.000
_cell.length_b   1.000
_cell.length_c   1.000
_cell.angle_alpha   90.00
_cell.angle_beta   90.00
_cell.angle_gamma   90.00
#
_symmetry.space_group_name_H-M   'P 1'
#
loop_
_entity.id
_entity.type
_entity.pdbx_description
1 polymer ?
#
loop_
_entity_poly.entity_id
_entity_poly.type
_entity_poly.pdbx_seq_one_letter_code
_entity_poly.pdbx_strand_id
1 'polypeptide(L)'
;MKKFILILAALFVCGNSARADICYDIDEQISAKAVKIIQQQQEIYEYCSLCDEAKPAVISVQNVVKGSPVSVNNKELDLAHTYYKNNGKFINLGV
;
A
#
# COMPACT_ATOMS: atom_id res chain seq x y z
N MET A 1 -10.44 -2.60 -49.54
CA MET A 1 -10.03 -1.86 -48.33
C MET A 1 -11.14 -1.94 -47.27
N LYS A 2 -11.13 -2.96 -46.40
CA LYS A 2 -12.13 -3.07 -45.31
C LYS A 2 -11.75 -4.06 -44.17
N LYS A 3 -10.52 -4.58 -44.15
CA LYS A 3 -10.08 -5.60 -43.16
C LYS A 3 -9.04 -5.10 -42.14
N PHE A 4 -8.63 -3.83 -42.20
CA PHE A 4 -7.58 -3.30 -41.32
C PHE A 4 -8.10 -2.62 -40.03
N ILE A 5 -9.41 -2.51 -39.84
CA ILE A 5 -9.98 -1.75 -38.70
C ILE A 5 -10.14 -2.63 -37.44
N LEU A 6 -10.04 -3.95 -37.53
CA LEU A 6 -10.26 -4.85 -36.40
C LEU A 6 -9.07 -4.98 -35.43
N ILE A 7 -7.86 -4.56 -35.84
CA ILE A 7 -6.66 -4.72 -35.01
C ILE A 7 -6.47 -3.53 -34.05
N LEU A 8 -7.08 -2.37 -34.33
CA LEU A 8 -6.92 -1.18 -33.49
C LEU A 8 -7.74 -1.21 -32.19
N ALA A 9 -8.81 -2.02 -32.13
CA ALA A 9 -9.66 -2.12 -30.94
C ALA A 9 -9.06 -2.98 -29.82
N ALA A 10 -8.09 -3.86 -30.14
CA ALA A 10 -7.47 -4.75 -29.15
C ALA A 10 -6.44 -4.05 -28.26
N LEU A 11 -5.92 -2.89 -28.69
CA LEU A 11 -4.87 -2.16 -27.95
C LEU A 11 -5.42 -1.23 -26.86
N PHE A 12 -6.74 -1.05 -26.76
CA PHE A 12 -7.36 -0.16 -25.77
C PHE A 12 -7.80 -0.85 -24.47
N VAL A 13 -7.55 -2.16 -24.31
CA VAL A 13 -8.03 -2.93 -23.14
C VAL A 13 -7.00 -3.00 -21.99
N CYS A 14 -5.76 -2.55 -22.18
CA CYS A 14 -4.72 -2.65 -21.14
C CYS A 14 -4.63 -1.44 -20.20
N GLY A 15 -5.65 -0.58 -20.15
CA GLY A 15 -5.66 0.63 -19.32
C GLY A 15 -6.27 0.47 -17.92
N ASN A 16 -6.73 -0.72 -17.55
CA ASN A 16 -7.15 -0.98 -16.18
C ASN A 16 -5.89 -1.24 -15.35
N SER A 17 -5.36 -0.18 -14.74
CA SER A 17 -4.48 -0.30 -13.58
C SER A 17 -5.12 -1.30 -12.64
N ALA A 18 -4.55 -2.50 -12.53
CA ALA A 18 -4.94 -3.43 -11.49
C ALA A 18 -4.63 -2.70 -10.18
N ARG A 19 -5.66 -2.15 -9.53
CA ARG A 19 -5.55 -1.82 -8.11
C ARG A 19 -5.25 -3.17 -7.49
N ALA A 20 -4.01 -3.37 -7.06
CA ALA A 20 -3.63 -4.55 -6.31
C ALA A 20 -4.73 -4.77 -5.28
N ASP A 21 -5.26 -5.97 -5.23
CA ASP A 21 -6.27 -6.40 -4.28
C ASP A 21 -5.78 -6.04 -2.87
N ILE A 22 -6.12 -4.84 -2.38
CA ILE A 22 -6.15 -4.53 -0.95
C ILE A 22 -7.40 -5.25 -0.42
N CYS A 23 -7.39 -6.58 -0.55
CA CYS A 23 -8.45 -7.47 -0.12
C CYS A 23 -8.16 -7.87 1.32
N TYR A 24 -8.26 -6.89 2.22
CA TYR A 24 -8.54 -7.17 3.60
C TYR A 24 -9.67 -6.25 4.02
N ASP A 25 -10.77 -6.85 4.51
CA ASP A 25 -11.64 -6.20 5.47
C ASP A 25 -10.77 -5.91 6.71
N ILE A 26 -9.97 -4.84 6.64
CA ILE A 26 -9.20 -4.37 7.78
C ILE A 26 -10.23 -3.86 8.76
N ASP A 27 -10.46 -4.65 9.81
CA ASP A 27 -11.30 -4.29 10.94
C ASP A 27 -10.98 -2.84 11.35
N GLU A 28 -12.02 -2.02 11.54
CA GLU A 28 -11.88 -0.62 11.92
C GLU A 28 -10.95 -0.46 13.15
N GLN A 29 -10.93 -1.45 14.04
CA GLN A 29 -10.04 -1.52 15.19
C GLN A 29 -8.57 -1.63 14.80
N ILE A 30 -8.24 -2.46 13.81
CA ILE A 30 -6.88 -2.61 13.28
C ILE A 30 -6.43 -1.30 12.63
N SER A 31 -7.27 -0.71 11.78
CA SER A 31 -7.00 0.60 11.16
C SER A 31 -6.76 1.70 12.21
N ALA A 32 -7.60 1.75 13.26
CA ALA A 32 -7.43 2.72 14.33
C ALA A 32 -6.15 2.49 15.16
N LYS A 33 -5.80 1.23 15.42
CA LYS A 33 -4.54 0.85 16.10
C LYS A 33 -3.33 1.26 15.26
N ALA A 34 -3.35 0.94 13.96
CA ALA A 34 -2.28 1.29 13.03
C ALA A 34 -2.07 2.81 12.97
N VAL A 35 -3.15 3.59 12.82
CA VAL A 35 -3.08 5.07 12.82
C VAL A 35 -2.41 5.60 14.08
N LYS A 36 -2.79 5.11 15.28
CA LYS A 36 -2.19 5.54 16.55
C LYS A 36 -0.69 5.23 16.60
N ILE A 37 -0.27 4.05 16.13
CA ILE A 37 1.14 3.67 16.09
C ILE A 37 1.90 4.56 15.11
N ILE A 38 1.39 4.72 13.89
CA ILE A 38 2.01 5.52 12.82
C ILE A 38 2.22 6.97 13.28
N GLN A 39 1.23 7.58 13.93
CA GLN A 39 1.31 8.96 14.45
C GLN A 39 2.42 9.17 15.48
N GLN A 40 2.94 8.11 16.08
CA GLN A 40 4.06 8.16 17.04
C GLN A 40 5.42 7.97 16.37
N GLN A 41 5.46 7.64 15.07
CA GLN A 41 6.69 7.39 14.34
C GLN A 41 7.10 8.62 13.53
N GLN A 42 8.42 8.81 13.37
CA GLN A 42 8.95 9.74 12.38
C GLN A 42 8.97 9.12 10.97
N GLU A 43 9.12 7.80 10.90
CA GLU A 43 9.17 7.03 9.66
C GLU A 43 8.53 5.65 9.83
N ILE A 44 7.98 5.14 8.73
CA ILE A 44 7.50 3.77 8.58
C ILE A 44 8.17 3.15 7.35
N TYR A 45 8.03 1.85 7.18
CA TYR A 45 8.74 1.10 6.15
C TYR A 45 7.78 0.22 5.38
N GLU A 46 7.84 0.28 4.07
CA GLU A 46 7.10 -0.61 3.18
C GLU A 46 8.07 -1.70 2.71
N TYR A 47 7.66 -2.95 2.89
CA TYR A 47 8.45 -4.10 2.48
C TYR A 47 7.56 -5.28 2.14
N CYS A 48 7.58 -5.66 0.86
CA CYS A 48 6.93 -6.87 0.39
C CYS A 48 7.95 -8.01 0.35
N SER A 49 7.87 -8.95 1.29
CA SER A 49 8.80 -10.09 1.37
C SER A 49 8.70 -11.08 0.19
N LEU A 50 7.58 -11.04 -0.54
CA LEU A 50 7.34 -11.84 -1.75
C LEU A 50 7.72 -11.10 -3.04
N CYS A 51 7.94 -9.80 -2.95
CA CYS A 51 8.39 -8.99 -4.06
C CYS A 51 9.91 -9.05 -4.11
N ASP A 52 10.51 -8.95 -5.30
CA ASP A 52 11.98 -8.97 -5.50
C ASP A 52 12.72 -7.75 -4.90
N GLU A 53 12.11 -7.09 -3.92
CA GLU A 53 12.65 -5.95 -3.19
C GLU A 53 13.70 -6.41 -2.19
N ALA A 54 14.95 -5.99 -2.39
CA ALA A 54 16.04 -6.37 -1.50
C ALA A 54 16.08 -5.54 -0.20
N LYS A 55 15.37 -4.40 -0.13
CA LYS A 55 15.40 -3.46 1.00
C LYS A 55 14.06 -2.77 1.21
N PRO A 56 13.65 -2.50 2.46
CA PRO A 56 12.45 -1.72 2.75
C PRO A 56 12.53 -0.29 2.20
N ALA A 57 11.43 0.20 1.64
CA ALA A 57 11.26 1.59 1.29
C ALA A 57 10.90 2.41 2.55
N VAL A 58 11.63 3.50 2.80
CA VAL A 58 11.37 4.39 3.95
C VAL A 58 10.33 5.43 3.57
N ILE A 59 9.33 5.62 4.44
CA ILE A 59 8.27 6.62 4.30
C ILE A 59 8.31 7.52 5.53
N SER A 60 8.66 8.80 5.35
CA SER A 60 8.56 9.79 6.43
C SER A 60 7.10 10.08 6.76
N VAL A 61 6.73 10.15 8.03
CA VAL A 61 5.35 10.36 8.46
C VAL A 61 5.09 11.87 8.63
N GLN A 62 4.18 12.43 7.84
CA GLN A 62 3.76 13.83 7.98
C GLN A 62 2.24 13.98 8.11
N ASN A 63 1.48 13.34 7.20
CA ASN A 63 0.02 13.43 7.20
C ASN A 63 -0.60 12.04 7.27
N VAL A 64 -1.18 11.67 8.42
CA VAL A 64 -1.81 10.37 8.64
C VAL A 64 -3.33 10.52 8.60
N VAL A 65 -3.99 9.82 7.69
CA VAL A 65 -5.44 9.85 7.55
C VAL A 65 -6.01 8.46 7.84
N LYS A 66 -6.92 8.40 8.82
CA LYS A 66 -7.72 7.19 9.09
C LYS A 66 -8.70 6.99 7.93
N GLY A 67 -8.68 5.80 7.35
CA GLY A 67 -9.60 5.39 6.29
C GLY A 67 -9.58 3.87 6.15
N SER A 68 -10.31 3.37 5.16
CA SER A 68 -10.18 1.98 4.69
C SER A 68 -9.88 2.05 3.19
N PRO A 69 -8.59 2.17 2.80
CA PRO A 69 -7.38 1.98 3.61
C PRO A 69 -6.90 3.21 4.40
N VAL A 70 -6.01 2.99 5.38
CA VAL A 70 -5.23 4.06 6.04
C VAL A 70 -4.27 4.68 5.03
N SER A 71 -4.04 5.99 5.09
CA SER A 71 -3.07 6.66 4.22
C SER A 71 -2.06 7.52 4.98
N VAL A 72 -0.85 7.62 4.43
CA VAL A 72 0.22 8.50 4.88
C VAL A 72 0.71 9.32 3.71
N ASN A 73 0.77 10.64 3.86
CA ASN A 73 1.18 11.58 2.81
C ASN A 73 0.39 11.40 1.50
N ASN A 74 -0.92 11.16 1.61
CA ASN A 74 -1.83 10.87 0.51
C ASN A 74 -1.54 9.55 -0.24
N LYS A 75 -0.68 8.68 0.30
CA LYS A 75 -0.44 7.33 -0.19
C LYS A 75 -1.21 6.33 0.67
N GLU A 76 -2.09 5.55 0.05
CA GLU A 76 -2.77 4.41 0.69
C GLU A 76 -1.74 3.36 1.10
N LEU A 77 -1.85 2.84 2.33
CA LEU A 77 -0.94 1.84 2.87
C LEU A 77 -1.55 0.45 2.77
N ASP A 78 -0.72 -0.52 2.39
CA ASP A 78 -0.99 -1.93 2.64
C ASP A 78 -0.38 -2.30 4.00
N LEU A 79 -1.23 -2.42 5.03
CA LEU A 79 -0.76 -2.69 6.40
C LEU A 79 -0.07 -4.05 6.54
N ALA A 80 -0.36 -5.02 5.67
CA ALA A 80 0.31 -6.33 5.68
C ALA A 80 1.79 -6.23 5.25
N HIS A 81 2.15 -5.18 4.52
CA HIS A 81 3.51 -4.91 4.06
C HIS A 81 4.10 -3.64 4.67
N THR A 82 3.42 -3.04 5.65
CA THR A 82 3.90 -1.83 6.33
C THR A 82 4.39 -2.16 7.73
N TYR A 83 5.56 -1.63 8.08
CA TYR A 83 6.25 -1.87 9.34
C TYR A 83 6.63 -0.56 10.02
N TYR A 84 6.72 -0.59 11.34
CA TYR A 84 7.40 0.43 12.12
C TYR A 84 8.61 -0.16 12.83
N LYS A 85 9.53 0.69 13.28
CA LYS A 85 10.74 0.24 13.97
C LYS A 85 10.64 0.51 15.46
N ASN A 86 10.77 -0.54 16.27
CA ASN A 86 10.80 -0.44 17.73
C ASN A 86 12.01 -1.20 18.26
N ASN A 87 12.88 -0.53 19.03
CA ASN A 87 14.11 -1.11 19.58
C ASN A 87 14.95 -1.86 18.53
N GLY A 88 15.08 -1.27 17.33
CA GLY A 88 15.86 -1.84 16.23
C GLY A 88 15.17 -2.95 15.44
N LYS A 89 13.98 -3.41 15.83
CA LYS A 89 13.22 -4.46 15.16
C LYS A 89 12.09 -3.87 14.31
N PHE A 90 11.84 -4.47 13.14
CA PHE A 90 10.67 -4.16 12.32
C PHE A 90 9.46 -4.93 12.83
N ILE A 91 8.36 -4.23 13.07
CA ILE A 91 7.09 -4.80 13.55
C ILE A 91 6.00 -4.47 12.53
N ASN A 92 5.28 -5.49 12.09
CA ASN A 92 4.21 -5.38 11.10
C ASN A 92 3.01 -4.60 11.68
N LEU A 93 2.35 -3.76 10.88
CA LEU A 93 1.18 -2.98 11.30
C LEU A 93 -0.16 -3.67 11.07
N GLY A 94 -0.21 -4.69 10.21
CA GLY A 94 -1.40 -5.48 9.88
C GLY A 94 -1.62 -6.71 10.77
N VAL A 95 -0.72 -7.01 11.72
CA VAL A 95 -0.76 -8.20 12.60
C VAL A 95 -0.65 -7.81 14.09
#